data_AF-A0A954KFU0-F1
#
_entry.id   AF-A0A954KFU0-F1
#
_cell.length_a   1.000
_cell.length_b   1.000
_cell.length_c   1.000
_cell.angle_alpha   90.00
_cell.angle_beta   90.00
_cell.angle_gamma   90.00
#
_symmetry.space_group_name_H-M   'P 1'
#
loop_
_entity.id
_entity.type
_entity.pdbx_description
1 polymer ?
#
loop_
_entity_poly.entity_id
_entity_poly.type
_entity_poly.pdbx_seq_one_letter_code
_entity_poly.pdbx_strand_id
1 'polypeptide(L)'
;MSVKKCPFCAEEIAAEAIKCKHCGSMLDGRTPVFDYPPVILTGPIMVSAVWNLLTGAWWGFSGISWLPCIGLFIAVPYVILAYYEIMTFQRAETLTPQELYRRCGVLAICQILLGLTNVLPVVCGVLLLVYRDRLLAYEETPPM
;
A
#
# COMPACT_ATOMS: atom_id res chain seq x y z
N MET A 1 -36.36 20.73 16.72
CA MET A 1 -35.17 20.25 15.98
C MET A 1 -33.98 21.03 16.49
N SER A 2 -32.94 20.35 16.96
CA SER A 2 -31.70 21.01 17.37
C SER A 2 -30.85 21.29 16.13
N VAL A 3 -30.10 22.40 16.12
CA VAL A 3 -29.23 22.81 15.01
C VAL A 3 -27.81 23.00 15.51
N LYS A 4 -26.84 22.76 14.63
CA LYS A 4 -25.41 23.04 14.86
C LYS A 4 -24.81 23.73 13.64
N LYS A 5 -23.66 24.38 13.80
CA LYS A 5 -22.91 24.91 12.66
C LYS A 5 -22.01 23.84 12.07
N CYS A 6 -21.92 23.78 10.74
CA CYS A 6 -20.94 22.97 10.05
C CYS A 6 -19.52 23.50 10.34
N PRO A 7 -18.56 22.67 10.79
CA PRO A 7 -17.20 23.12 11.08
C PRO A 7 -16.39 23.48 9.82
N PHE A 8 -16.87 23.12 8.63
CA PHE A 8 -16.18 23.34 7.36
C PHE A 8 -16.66 24.59 6.61
N CYS A 9 -17.98 24.80 6.54
CA CYS A 9 -18.58 25.92 5.79
C CYS A 9 -19.38 26.90 6.65
N ALA A 10 -19.41 26.71 7.98
CA ALA A 10 -20.11 27.56 8.96
C ALA A 10 -21.65 27.68 8.83
N GLU A 11 -22.25 27.07 7.81
CA GLU A 11 -23.70 27.04 7.60
C GLU A 11 -24.46 26.23 8.67
N GLU A 12 -25.73 26.58 8.87
CA GLU A 12 -26.62 25.91 9.82
C GLU A 12 -27.15 24.58 9.25
N ILE A 13 -27.00 23.52 10.05
CA ILE A 13 -27.38 22.16 9.71
C ILE A 13 -28.13 21.51 10.89
N ALA A 14 -28.87 20.43 10.62
CA ALA A 14 -29.51 19.64 11.67
C ALA A 14 -28.45 19.10 12.65
N ALA A 15 -28.77 19.04 13.95
CA ALA A 15 -27.86 18.51 14.95
C ALA A 15 -27.47 17.06 14.66
N GLU A 16 -28.43 16.26 14.18
CA GLU A 16 -28.26 14.88 13.72
C GLU A 16 -27.66 14.75 12.30
N ALA A 17 -27.29 15.84 11.63
CA ALA A 17 -26.72 15.77 10.29
C ALA A 17 -25.36 15.04 10.29
N ILE A 18 -25.29 13.98 9.49
CA ILE A 18 -24.08 13.19 9.18
C ILE A 18 -23.32 13.83 8.00
N LYS A 19 -24.03 14.46 7.06
CA LYS A 19 -23.46 15.14 5.88
C LYS A 19 -24.01 16.55 5.76
N CYS A 20 -23.16 17.52 5.48
CA CYS A 20 -23.59 18.90 5.29
C CYS A 20 -24.29 19.06 3.93
N LYS A 21 -25.52 19.61 3.93
CA LYS A 21 -26.28 19.88 2.69
C LYS A 21 -25.72 21.03 1.83
N HIS A 22 -24.87 21.88 2.41
CA HIS A 22 -24.32 23.06 1.73
C HIS A 22 -22.97 22.77 1.07
N CYS A 23 -22.04 22.14 1.78
CA CYS A 23 -20.69 21.84 1.26
C CYS A 23 -20.42 20.35 0.99
N GLY A 24 -21.34 19.45 1.37
CA GLY A 24 -21.17 18.01 1.16
C GLY A 24 -20.20 17.30 2.12
N SER A 25 -19.54 18.01 3.05
CA SER A 25 -18.59 17.41 4.00
C SER A 25 -19.26 16.46 4.99
N MET A 26 -18.59 15.37 5.35
CA MET A 26 -19.01 14.41 6.38
C MET A 26 -18.70 14.95 7.79
N LEU A 27 -19.61 14.76 8.73
CA LEU A 27 -19.63 15.37 10.06
C LEU A 27 -19.60 14.35 11.20
N ASP A 28 -19.60 13.06 10.87
CA ASP A 28 -19.61 11.96 11.83
C ASP A 28 -18.22 11.63 12.38
N GLY A 29 -17.21 12.45 12.09
CA GLY A 29 -15.83 12.24 12.52
C GLY A 29 -15.16 11.03 11.86
N ARG A 30 -15.87 10.31 10.98
CA ARG A 30 -15.25 9.33 10.10
C ARG A 30 -14.54 10.12 9.01
N THR A 31 -13.21 10.07 9.01
CA THR A 31 -12.43 10.46 7.85
C THR A 31 -13.00 9.70 6.66
N PRO A 32 -13.44 10.38 5.59
CA PRO A 32 -14.00 9.67 4.47
C PRO A 32 -12.90 8.76 3.90
N VAL A 33 -13.31 7.56 3.52
CA VAL A 33 -12.47 6.44 3.08
C VAL A 33 -11.90 6.70 1.66
N PHE A 34 -11.59 7.96 1.34
CA PHE A 34 -11.13 8.39 0.01
C PHE A 34 -9.64 8.20 -0.23
N ASP A 35 -8.85 7.80 0.76
CA ASP A 35 -7.43 7.47 0.58
C ASP A 35 -7.25 6.01 0.10
N TYR A 36 -7.99 5.59 -0.94
CA TYR A 36 -7.75 4.30 -1.60
C TYR A 36 -6.83 4.51 -2.82
N PRO A 37 -5.76 3.71 -2.97
CA PRO A 37 -5.26 2.70 -2.04
C PRO A 37 -4.56 3.34 -0.82
N PRO A 38 -4.65 2.75 0.38
CA PRO A 38 -4.13 3.38 1.59
C PRO A 38 -2.60 3.47 1.57
N VAL A 39 -2.07 4.65 1.92
CA VAL A 39 -0.62 4.94 1.95
C VAL A 39 0.16 3.95 2.82
N ILE A 40 -0.46 3.44 3.88
CA ILE A 40 0.13 2.43 4.77
C ILE A 40 0.42 1.09 4.05
N LEU A 41 -0.23 0.82 2.91
CA LEU A 41 0.06 -0.32 2.05
C LEU A 41 0.97 0.07 0.87
N THR A 42 0.69 1.16 0.17
CA THR A 42 1.46 1.53 -1.03
C THR A 42 2.87 2.03 -0.70
N GLY A 43 3.07 2.66 0.45
CA GLY A 43 4.38 3.11 0.94
C GLY A 43 5.38 1.97 1.09
N PRO A 44 5.09 0.93 1.89
CA PRO A 44 5.96 -0.25 2.01
C PRO A 44 6.27 -0.95 0.68
N ILE A 45 5.31 -1.02 -0.25
CA ILE A 45 5.53 -1.61 -1.59
C ILE A 45 6.62 -0.82 -2.34
N MET A 46 6.51 0.50 -2.37
CA MET A 46 7.45 1.34 -3.12
C MET A 46 8.84 1.37 -2.48
N VAL A 47 8.91 1.45 -1.14
CA VAL A 47 10.18 1.39 -0.39
C VAL A 47 10.90 0.06 -0.65
N SER A 48 10.17 -1.06 -0.58
CA SER A 48 10.71 -2.39 -0.86
C SER A 48 11.20 -2.50 -2.30
N ALA A 49 10.44 -2.02 -3.29
CA ALA A 49 10.83 -2.07 -4.71
C ALA A 49 12.14 -1.36 -5.00
N VAL A 50 12.29 -0.13 -4.51
CA VAL A 50 13.54 0.64 -4.68
C VAL A 50 14.71 -0.10 -4.05
N TRP A 51 14.52 -0.63 -2.85
CA TRP A 51 15.58 -1.34 -2.14
C TRP A 51 15.96 -2.67 -2.78
N ASN A 52 14.99 -3.41 -3.32
CA ASN A 52 15.22 -4.64 -4.08
C ASN A 52 16.01 -4.36 -5.36
N LEU A 53 15.74 -3.25 -6.07
CA LEU A 53 16.56 -2.83 -7.21
C LEU A 53 18.00 -2.49 -6.80
N LEU A 54 18.19 -1.75 -5.70
CA LEU A 54 19.52 -1.43 -5.17
C LEU A 54 20.29 -2.70 -4.78
N THR A 55 19.61 -3.64 -4.11
CA THR A 55 20.18 -4.93 -3.70
C THR A 55 20.53 -5.78 -4.90
N GLY A 56 19.63 -5.88 -5.90
CA GLY A 56 19.88 -6.58 -7.15
C GLY A 56 21.05 -5.98 -7.94
N ALA A 57 21.13 -4.64 -8.01
CA ALA A 57 22.26 -3.95 -8.62
C ALA A 57 23.57 -4.24 -7.88
N TRP A 58 23.58 -4.19 -6.54
CA TRP A 58 24.75 -4.53 -5.73
C TRP A 58 25.24 -5.95 -6.01
N TRP A 59 24.35 -6.95 -5.93
CA TRP A 59 24.72 -8.34 -6.22
C TRP A 59 25.12 -8.57 -7.69
N GLY A 60 24.53 -7.82 -8.62
CA GLY A 60 24.92 -7.80 -10.02
C GLY A 60 26.35 -7.27 -10.20
N PHE A 61 26.61 -6.02 -9.82
CA PHE A 61 27.91 -5.36 -10.06
C PHE A 61 29.03 -5.94 -9.20
N SER A 62 28.79 -6.16 -7.90
CA SER A 62 29.81 -6.65 -6.97
C SER A 62 30.02 -8.17 -7.06
N GLY A 63 28.95 -8.93 -7.35
CA GLY A 63 29.03 -10.39 -7.50
C GLY A 63 29.76 -10.82 -8.77
N ILE A 64 29.71 -10.01 -9.84
CA ILE A 64 30.46 -10.24 -11.08
C ILE A 64 31.98 -10.31 -10.83
N SER A 65 32.50 -9.60 -9.83
CA SER A 65 33.94 -9.56 -9.56
C SER A 65 34.49 -10.84 -8.92
N TRP A 66 33.66 -11.68 -8.30
CA TRP A 66 34.12 -12.85 -7.53
C TRP A 66 33.55 -14.17 -8.04
N LEU A 67 32.28 -14.21 -8.49
CA LEU A 67 31.66 -15.39 -9.13
C LEU A 67 30.40 -14.95 -9.92
N PRO A 68 30.51 -14.64 -11.22
CA PRO A 68 29.46 -13.93 -11.97
C PRO A 68 28.11 -14.67 -12.04
N CYS A 69 28.15 -16.00 -12.07
CA CYS A 69 26.92 -16.82 -12.11
C CYS A 69 26.13 -16.76 -10.79
N ILE A 70 26.81 -16.67 -9.63
CA ILE A 70 26.14 -16.60 -8.33
C ILE A 70 25.52 -15.22 -8.12
N GLY A 71 26.24 -14.16 -8.47
CA GLY A 71 25.72 -12.79 -8.37
C GLY A 71 24.43 -12.61 -9.19
N LEU A 72 24.41 -13.12 -10.42
CA LEU A 72 23.21 -13.09 -11.27
C LEU A 72 22.06 -13.90 -10.68
N PHE A 73 22.34 -15.11 -10.17
CA PHE A 73 21.31 -15.97 -9.57
C PHE A 73 20.64 -15.31 -8.35
N ILE A 74 21.41 -14.56 -7.56
CA ILE A 74 20.88 -13.79 -6.42
C ILE A 74 20.16 -12.53 -6.89
N ALA A 75 20.71 -11.79 -7.87
CA ALA A 75 20.14 -10.53 -8.32
C ALA A 75 18.77 -10.68 -9.02
N VAL A 76 18.60 -11.71 -9.84
CA VAL A 76 17.38 -11.96 -10.63
C VAL A 76 16.09 -11.97 -9.79
N PRO A 77 15.96 -12.74 -8.69
CA PRO A 77 14.73 -12.74 -7.90
C PRO A 77 14.43 -11.38 -7.26
N TYR A 78 15.44 -10.58 -6.89
CA TYR A 78 15.22 -9.22 -6.38
C TYR A 78 14.65 -8.29 -7.47
N VAL A 79 15.17 -8.38 -8.69
CA VAL A 79 14.66 -7.59 -9.83
C VAL A 79 13.24 -8.01 -10.20
N ILE A 80 12.96 -9.33 -10.19
CA ILE A 80 11.60 -9.86 -10.44
C ILE A 80 10.63 -9.37 -9.36
N LEU A 81 11.00 -9.44 -8.08
CA LEU A 81 10.14 -8.96 -6.99
C LEU A 81 9.88 -7.46 -7.11
N ALA A 82 10.92 -6.65 -7.35
CA ALA A 82 10.79 -5.23 -7.57
C ALA A 82 9.87 -4.89 -8.75
N TYR A 83 9.96 -5.65 -9.85
CA TYR A 83 9.05 -5.50 -10.98
C TYR A 83 7.59 -5.73 -10.59
N TYR A 84 7.29 -6.80 -9.85
CA TYR A 84 5.92 -7.07 -9.39
C TYR A 84 5.41 -6.04 -8.37
N GLU A 85 6.29 -5.51 -7.51
CA GLU A 85 5.96 -4.43 -6.58
C GLU A 85 5.60 -3.14 -7.33
N ILE A 86 6.42 -2.73 -8.30
CA ILE A 86 6.16 -1.54 -9.14
C ILE A 86 4.87 -1.73 -9.93
N MET A 87 4.67 -2.90 -10.55
CA MET A 87 3.44 -3.22 -11.28
C MET A 87 2.20 -3.18 -10.38
N THR A 88 2.32 -3.63 -9.13
CA THR A 88 1.20 -3.60 -8.19
C THR A 88 0.92 -2.17 -7.74
N PHE A 89 1.96 -1.39 -7.44
CA PHE A 89 1.83 0.02 -7.08
C PHE A 89 1.16 0.83 -8.21
N GLN A 90 1.62 0.70 -9.45
CA GLN A 90 1.05 1.40 -10.61
C GLN A 90 -0.41 1.03 -10.89
N ARG A 91 -0.82 -0.20 -10.54
CA ARG A 91 -2.20 -0.66 -10.77
C ARG A 91 -3.11 -0.46 -9.56
N ALA A 92 -2.57 -0.08 -8.40
CA ALA A 92 -3.27 -0.15 -7.12
C ALA A 92 -4.61 0.63 -7.12
N GLU A 93 -4.69 1.76 -7.82
CA GLU A 93 -5.93 2.56 -7.97
C GLU A 93 -7.01 1.90 -8.83
N THR A 94 -6.60 1.04 -9.78
CA THR A 94 -7.53 0.38 -10.73
C THR A 94 -7.96 -1.01 -10.28
N LEU A 95 -7.26 -1.58 -9.30
CA LEU A 95 -7.58 -2.89 -8.76
C LEU A 95 -8.72 -2.81 -7.76
N THR A 96 -9.58 -3.82 -7.77
CA THR A 96 -10.58 -3.98 -6.71
C THR A 96 -9.88 -4.26 -5.37
N PRO A 97 -10.49 -3.89 -4.23
CA PRO A 97 -9.89 -4.11 -2.92
C PRO A 97 -9.51 -5.58 -2.67
N GLN A 98 -10.34 -6.51 -3.13
CA GLN A 98 -10.10 -7.95 -2.99
C GLN A 98 -8.89 -8.44 -3.83
N GLU A 99 -8.73 -7.92 -5.05
CA GLU A 99 -7.58 -8.27 -5.89
C GLU A 99 -6.29 -7.66 -5.33
N LEU A 100 -6.35 -6.43 -4.84
CA LEU A 100 -5.22 -5.78 -4.16
C LEU A 100 -4.84 -6.54 -2.88
N TYR A 101 -5.82 -6.98 -2.08
CA TYR A 101 -5.61 -7.81 -0.89
C TYR A 101 -4.84 -9.09 -1.21
N ARG A 102 -5.25 -9.82 -2.26
CA ARG A 102 -4.58 -11.05 -2.70
C ARG A 102 -3.14 -10.76 -3.14
N ARG A 103 -2.92 -9.71 -3.93
CA ARG A 103 -1.58 -9.32 -4.41
C ARG A 103 -0.66 -8.91 -3.28
N CYS A 104 -1.13 -8.07 -2.35
CA CYS A 104 -0.37 -7.68 -1.17
C CYS A 104 0.01 -8.89 -0.33
N GLY A 105 -0.87 -9.89 -0.20
CA GLY A 105 -0.56 -11.15 0.47
C GLY A 105 0.58 -11.93 -0.18
N VAL A 106 0.54 -12.11 -1.50
CA VAL A 106 1.60 -12.81 -2.24
C VAL A 106 2.93 -12.04 -2.17
N LEU A 107 2.89 -10.73 -2.42
CA LEU A 107 4.08 -9.88 -2.34
C LEU A 107 4.72 -9.92 -0.95
N ALA A 108 3.92 -9.86 0.11
CA ALA A 108 4.42 -9.89 1.47
C ALA A 108 5.14 -11.20 1.81
N ILE A 109 4.61 -12.34 1.37
CA ILE A 109 5.28 -13.64 1.54
C ILE A 109 6.61 -13.65 0.76
N CYS A 110 6.61 -13.19 -0.49
CA CYS A 110 7.83 -13.11 -1.30
C CYS A 110 8.89 -12.19 -0.66
N GLN A 111 8.48 -11.03 -0.13
CA GLN A 111 9.36 -10.09 0.57
C GLN A 111 9.98 -10.70 1.83
N ILE A 112 9.21 -11.45 2.62
CA ILE A 112 9.73 -12.11 3.83
C ILE A 112 10.70 -13.23 3.46
N LEU A 113 10.38 -14.06 2.47
CA LEU A 113 11.23 -15.17 2.04
C LEU A 113 12.54 -14.68 1.40
N LEU A 114 12.45 -13.72 0.48
CA LEU A 114 13.63 -13.18 -0.21
C LEU A 114 14.43 -12.24 0.70
N GLY A 115 13.77 -11.56 1.63
CA GLY A 115 14.36 -10.63 2.57
C GLY A 115 15.06 -11.28 3.77
N LEU A 116 15.16 -12.60 3.91
CA LEU A 116 15.88 -13.20 5.05
C LEU A 116 17.34 -12.71 5.18
N THR A 117 17.93 -12.27 4.07
CA THR A 117 19.27 -11.63 4.04
C THR A 117 19.23 -10.10 4.09
N ASN A 118 18.04 -9.49 4.18
CA ASN A 118 17.80 -8.07 4.07
C ASN A 118 16.60 -7.62 4.93
N VAL A 119 16.89 -6.95 6.05
CA VAL A 119 15.88 -6.58 7.06
C VAL A 119 14.78 -5.68 6.48
N LEU A 120 15.11 -4.79 5.53
CA LEU A 120 14.15 -3.79 5.05
C LEU A 120 12.95 -4.42 4.29
N PRO A 121 13.15 -5.27 3.26
CA PRO A 121 12.05 -6.02 2.65
C PRO A 121 11.24 -6.86 3.63
N VAL A 122 11.88 -7.47 4.65
CA VAL A 122 11.14 -8.24 5.67
C VAL A 122 10.19 -7.34 6.44
N VAL A 123 10.63 -6.16 6.88
CA VAL A 123 9.78 -5.19 7.56
C VAL A 123 8.63 -4.75 6.66
N CYS A 124 8.90 -4.45 5.38
CA CYS A 124 7.86 -4.11 4.41
C CYS A 124 6.83 -5.25 4.24
N GLY A 125 7.28 -6.50 4.21
CA GLY A 125 6.41 -7.67 4.07
C GLY A 125 5.54 -7.88 5.30
N VAL A 126 6.10 -7.73 6.50
CA VAL A 126 5.33 -7.79 7.75
C VAL A 126 4.27 -6.69 7.78
N LEU A 127 4.62 -5.45 7.41
CA LEU A 127 3.66 -4.35 7.35
C LEU A 127 2.52 -4.66 6.36
N LEU A 128 2.83 -5.20 5.18
CA LEU A 128 1.80 -5.61 4.21
C LEU A 128 0.88 -6.71 4.75
N LEU A 129 1.41 -7.72 5.44
CA LEU A 129 0.57 -8.76 6.06
C LEU A 129 -0.32 -8.21 7.16
N VAL A 130 0.20 -7.30 8.00
CA VAL A 130 -0.55 -6.73 9.12
C VAL A 130 -1.65 -5.79 8.65
N TYR A 131 -1.37 -4.97 7.63
CA TYR A 131 -2.30 -3.91 7.22
C TYR A 131 -3.21 -4.28 6.04
N ARG A 132 -2.97 -5.38 5.31
CA ARG A 132 -3.83 -5.76 4.16
C ARG A 132 -5.29 -5.96 4.53
N ASP A 133 -5.61 -6.38 5.75
CA ASP A 133 -7.00 -6.60 6.17
C ASP A 133 -7.81 -5.30 6.16
N ARG A 134 -7.14 -4.13 6.19
CA ARG A 134 -7.78 -2.83 5.99
C ARG A 134 -8.48 -2.71 4.64
N LEU A 135 -8.01 -3.44 3.62
CA LEU A 135 -8.63 -3.43 2.29
C LEU A 135 -10.04 -4.05 2.30
N LEU A 136 -10.31 -4.98 3.20
CA LEU A 136 -11.65 -5.58 3.34
C LEU A 136 -12.68 -4.55 3.82
N ALA A 137 -12.26 -3.57 4.62
CA ALA A 137 -13.14 -2.48 5.05
C ALA A 137 -13.56 -1.54 3.90
N TYR A 138 -12.80 -1.48 2.80
CA TYR A 138 -13.16 -0.71 1.61
C TYR A 138 -14.19 -1.43 0.73
N GLU A 139 -14.28 -2.76 0.82
CA GLU A 139 -15.28 -3.56 0.09
C GLU A 139 -16.70 -3.32 0.63
N GLU A 140 -16.82 -3.06 1.93
CA GLU A 140 -18.10 -2.79 2.60
C GLU A 140 -18.65 -1.38 2.34
N THR A 141 -17.82 -0.46 1.80
CA THR A 141 -18.24 0.90 1.46
C THR A 141 -18.48 1.00 -0.05
N PRO A 142 -19.75 0.95 -0.52
CA PRO A 142 -20.02 1.07 -1.95
C PRO A 142 -19.59 2.46 -2.46
N PRO A 143 -19.05 2.55 -3.69
CA PRO A 143 -18.84 3.84 -4.33
C PRO A 143 -20.19 4.55 -4.47
N MET A 144 -20.30 5.76 -3.90
CA MET A 144 -21.48 6.63 -4.04
C MET A 144 -21.61 7.19 -5.45
#